data_AF-A0A517ZPV3-F1
#
_entry.id   AF-A0A517ZPV3-F1
#
_cell.length_a   1.000
_cell.length_b   1.000
_cell.length_c   1.000
_cell.angle_alpha   90.00
_cell.angle_beta   90.00
_cell.angle_gamma   90.00
#
_symmetry.space_group_name_H-M   'P 1'
#
loop_
_entity.id
_entity.type
_entity.pdbx_description
1 polymer ?
#
loop_
_entity_poly.entity_id
_entity_poly.type
_entity_poly.pdbx_seq_one_letter_code
_entity_poly.pdbx_strand_id
1 'polypeptide(L)'
;MSANKHRFEFNAATDMADVDAALLLALWGAESLHGESNVRIDAQYFLDEGRRLCIIDTSNSAGRDFSRLFHGYLCRELGKDAFTVSRVENADPAPQFAASV
;
A
#
# COMPACT_ATOMS: atom_id res chain seq x y z
N MET A 1 19.46 -5.81 -0.02
CA MET A 1 18.24 -6.31 -0.70
C MET A 1 17.33 -5.12 -0.89
N SER A 2 17.02 -4.71 -2.13
CA SER A 2 16.11 -3.58 -2.37
C SER A 2 14.72 -3.94 -1.86
N ALA A 3 14.19 -3.15 -0.94
CA ALA A 3 12.78 -3.24 -0.57
C ALA A 3 11.95 -2.84 -1.80
N ASN A 4 11.07 -3.74 -2.22
CA ASN A 4 10.17 -3.48 -3.34
C ASN A 4 8.86 -2.99 -2.76
N LYS A 5 8.57 -1.69 -2.89
CA LYS A 5 7.31 -1.12 -2.40
C LYS A 5 6.43 -0.75 -3.58
N HIS A 6 5.13 -0.94 -3.45
CA HIS A 6 4.15 -0.33 -4.33
C HIS A 6 3.57 0.90 -3.66
N ARG A 7 3.57 2.02 -4.39
CA ARG A 7 3.00 3.28 -3.98
C ARG A 7 1.77 3.58 -4.83
N PHE A 8 0.64 3.67 -4.15
CA PHE A 8 -0.64 4.06 -4.70
C PHE A 8 -0.86 5.54 -4.37
N GLU A 9 -1.17 6.35 -5.37
CA GLU A 9 -1.56 7.75 -5.19
C GLU A 9 -2.96 7.96 -5.74
N PHE A 10 -3.82 8.59 -4.94
CA PHE A 10 -5.24 8.78 -5.25
C PHE A 10 -5.52 10.22 -5.67
N ASN A 11 -6.31 10.40 -6.72
CA ASN A 11 -6.68 11.73 -7.19
C ASN A 11 -7.56 12.45 -6.16
N ALA A 12 -7.78 13.76 -6.29
CA ALA A 12 -8.53 14.54 -5.30
C ALA A 12 -10.03 14.18 -5.16
N ALA A 13 -10.62 13.51 -6.16
CA ALA A 13 -12.04 13.18 -6.20
C ALA A 13 -12.36 11.82 -5.55
N THR A 14 -11.36 10.97 -5.32
CA THR A 14 -11.54 9.67 -4.66
C THR A 14 -12.01 9.85 -3.21
N ASP A 15 -12.95 9.04 -2.75
CA ASP A 15 -13.24 8.99 -1.32
C ASP A 15 -12.17 8.14 -0.62
N MET A 16 -11.48 8.71 0.38
CA MET A 16 -10.46 7.95 1.13
C MET A 16 -11.09 6.91 2.05
N ALA A 17 -12.36 7.06 2.43
CA ALA A 17 -13.08 6.04 3.19
C ALA A 17 -13.27 4.75 2.36
N ASP A 18 -13.56 4.87 1.07
CA ASP A 18 -13.65 3.72 0.16
C ASP A 18 -12.28 3.07 -0.07
N VAL A 19 -11.20 3.87 -0.09
CA VAL A 19 -9.82 3.36 -0.17
C VAL A 19 -9.47 2.55 1.09
N ASP A 20 -9.78 3.06 2.27
CA ASP A 20 -9.53 2.35 3.53
C ASP A 20 -10.35 1.05 3.62
N ALA A 21 -11.62 1.09 3.21
CA ALA A 21 -12.46 -0.10 3.12
C ALA A 21 -11.88 -1.15 2.16
N ALA A 22 -11.42 -0.74 0.96
CA ALA A 22 -10.76 -1.64 0.01
C ALA A 22 -9.45 -2.22 0.57
N LEU A 23 -8.71 -1.45 1.35
CA LEU A 23 -7.47 -1.88 2.01
C LEU A 23 -7.76 -2.96 3.05
N LEU A 24 -8.81 -2.77 3.87
CA LEU A 24 -9.24 -3.75 4.85
C LEU A 24 -9.71 -5.06 4.20
N LEU A 25 -10.47 -4.99 3.11
CA LEU A 25 -10.88 -6.17 2.34
C LEU A 25 -9.68 -6.93 1.75
N ALA A 26 -8.70 -6.19 1.22
CA ALA A 26 -7.46 -6.78 0.73
C ALA A 26 -6.67 -7.46 1.85
N LEU A 27 -6.65 -6.87 3.05
CA LEU A 27 -5.97 -7.43 4.21
C LEU A 27 -6.60 -8.77 4.59
N TRP A 28 -7.91 -8.85 4.76
CA TRP A 28 -8.62 -10.11 5.05
C TRP A 28 -8.43 -11.16 3.96
N GLY A 29 -8.42 -10.73 2.69
CA GLY A 29 -8.11 -11.62 1.57
C GLY A 29 -6.70 -12.21 1.68
N ALA A 30 -5.70 -11.38 2.03
CA ALA A 30 -4.34 -11.86 2.25
C ALA A 30 -4.25 -12.77 3.48
N GLU A 31 -4.92 -12.43 4.58
CA GLU A 31 -4.97 -13.24 5.81
C GLU A 31 -5.58 -14.63 5.53
N SER A 32 -6.56 -14.72 4.63
CA SER A 32 -7.15 -15.99 4.19
C SER A 32 -6.18 -16.87 3.39
N LEU A 33 -5.20 -16.27 2.70
CA LEU A 33 -4.21 -16.99 1.88
C LEU A 33 -2.97 -17.40 2.67
N HIS A 34 -2.50 -16.53 3.56
CA HIS A 34 -1.19 -16.67 4.22
C HIS A 34 -1.29 -16.89 5.74
N GLY A 35 -2.50 -16.78 6.31
CA GLY A 35 -2.75 -16.79 7.75
C GLY A 35 -2.59 -15.41 8.39
N GLU A 36 -3.46 -15.09 9.34
CA GLU A 36 -3.53 -13.77 9.98
C GLU A 36 -2.19 -13.30 10.56
N SER A 37 -1.58 -14.11 11.41
CA SER A 37 -0.32 -13.74 12.08
C SER A 37 0.81 -13.44 11.10
N ASN A 38 0.91 -14.21 10.01
CA ASN A 38 1.94 -14.01 9.00
C ASN A 38 1.74 -12.67 8.28
N VAL A 39 0.51 -12.37 7.86
CA VAL A 39 0.21 -11.11 7.15
C VAL A 39 0.45 -9.91 8.05
N ARG A 40 0.01 -9.94 9.31
CA ARG A 40 0.20 -8.81 10.24
C ARG A 40 1.68 -8.54 10.57
N ILE A 41 2.54 -9.55 10.51
CA ILE A 41 3.98 -9.41 10.77
C ILE A 41 4.73 -8.98 9.49
N ASP A 42 4.41 -9.62 8.36
CA ASP A 42 5.22 -9.53 7.15
C ASP A 42 4.69 -8.54 6.10
N ALA A 43 3.37 -8.31 6.02
CA ALA A 43 2.76 -7.43 5.01
C ALA A 43 2.61 -5.99 5.54
N GLN A 44 3.75 -5.30 5.68
CA GLN A 44 3.76 -3.91 6.13
C GLN A 44 3.12 -2.96 5.12
N TYR A 45 2.29 -2.04 5.60
CA TYR A 45 1.72 -0.98 4.79
C TYR A 45 1.58 0.33 5.57
N PHE A 46 1.37 1.40 4.82
CA PHE A 46 1.15 2.74 5.35
C PHE A 46 0.11 3.47 4.50
N LEU A 47 -1.03 3.79 5.08
CA LEU A 47 -2.06 4.64 4.48
C LEU A 47 -1.97 6.04 5.10
N ASP A 48 -1.86 7.07 4.27
CA ASP A 48 -1.92 8.47 4.67
C ASP A 48 -3.05 9.13 3.89
N GLU A 49 -4.19 9.30 4.55
CA GLU A 49 -5.39 9.90 3.96
C GLU A 49 -5.19 11.38 3.64
N GLY A 50 -4.41 12.11 4.46
CA GLY A 50 -4.11 13.51 4.26
C GLY A 50 -3.28 13.75 3.01
N ARG A 51 -2.30 12.87 2.74
CA ARG A 51 -1.48 12.88 1.51
C ARG A 51 -2.07 12.03 0.39
N ARG A 52 -3.20 11.37 0.63
CA ARG A 52 -3.93 10.53 -0.34
C ARG A 52 -3.03 9.49 -1.00
N LEU A 53 -2.25 8.78 -0.19
CA LEU A 53 -1.33 7.75 -0.66
C LEU A 53 -1.39 6.50 0.21
N CYS A 54 -1.12 5.36 -0.39
CA CYS A 54 -0.91 4.10 0.30
C CYS A 54 0.40 3.46 -0.19
N ILE A 55 1.22 2.98 0.74
CA ILE A 55 2.46 2.26 0.44
C ILE A 55 2.34 0.85 1.00
N ILE A 56 2.57 -0.15 0.17
CA ILE A 56 2.59 -1.56 0.59
C ILE A 56 3.98 -2.13 0.31
N ASP A 57 4.59 -2.75 1.32
CA ASP A 57 5.81 -3.53 1.15
C ASP A 57 5.50 -4.84 0.42
N THR A 58 6.21 -5.10 -0.67
CA THR A 58 6.03 -6.27 -1.54
C THR A 58 7.29 -7.13 -1.60
N SER A 59 8.16 -7.01 -0.60
CA SER A 59 9.41 -7.78 -0.52
C SER A 59 9.17 -9.28 -0.28
N ASN A 60 8.05 -9.65 0.34
CA ASN A 60 7.62 -11.03 0.55
C ASN A 60 6.33 -11.39 -0.21
N SER A 61 5.92 -12.67 -0.16
CA SER A 61 4.72 -13.16 -0.85
C SER A 61 3.43 -12.56 -0.30
N ALA A 62 3.30 -12.45 1.02
CA ALA A 62 2.11 -11.89 1.67
C ALA A 62 1.85 -10.45 1.21
N GLY A 63 2.88 -9.61 1.23
CA GLY A 63 2.82 -8.22 0.76
C GLY A 63 2.55 -8.09 -0.74
N ARG A 64 3.15 -8.97 -1.58
CA ARG A 64 2.85 -9.01 -3.02
C ARG A 64 1.38 -9.32 -3.30
N ASP A 65 0.84 -10.35 -2.66
CA ASP A 65 -0.54 -10.76 -2.90
C ASP A 65 -1.52 -9.77 -2.27
N PHE A 66 -1.21 -9.21 -1.10
CA PHE A 66 -1.96 -8.11 -0.51
C PHE A 66 -2.04 -6.90 -1.46
N SER A 67 -0.91 -6.47 -2.03
CA SER A 67 -0.89 -5.36 -2.99
C SER A 67 -1.70 -5.64 -4.25
N ARG A 68 -1.69 -6.89 -4.74
CA ARG A 68 -2.49 -7.31 -5.91
C ARG A 68 -3.99 -7.32 -5.61
N LEU A 69 -4.37 -7.85 -4.45
CA LEU A 69 -5.76 -7.83 -3.98
C LEU A 69 -6.25 -6.40 -3.86
N PHE A 70 -5.48 -5.54 -3.20
CA PHE A 70 -5.80 -4.12 -3.05
C PHE A 70 -6.00 -3.42 -4.40
N HIS A 71 -5.06 -3.58 -5.34
CA HIS A 71 -5.21 -3.07 -6.70
C HIS A 71 -6.50 -3.56 -7.38
N GLY A 72 -6.82 -4.86 -7.23
CA GLY A 72 -8.04 -5.46 -7.78
C GLY A 72 -9.32 -4.83 -7.22
N TYR A 73 -9.39 -4.63 -5.91
CA TYR A 73 -10.53 -3.97 -5.27
C TYR A 73 -10.64 -2.50 -5.68
N LEU A 74 -9.55 -1.74 -5.67
CA LEU A 74 -9.56 -0.35 -6.11
C LEU A 74 -10.07 -0.21 -7.56
N CYS A 75 -9.65 -1.09 -8.47
CA CYS A 75 -10.14 -1.08 -9.85
C CYS A 75 -11.65 -1.32 -9.95
N ARG A 76 -12.23 -2.12 -9.04
CA ARG A 76 -13.63 -2.50 -9.05
C ARG A 76 -14.53 -1.45 -8.39
N GLU A 77 -14.07 -0.86 -7.30
CA GLU A 77 -14.86 0.10 -6.51
C GLU A 77 -14.69 1.54 -7.02
N LEU A 78 -13.48 1.94 -7.39
CA LEU A 78 -13.17 3.35 -7.71
C LEU A 78 -12.98 3.60 -9.21
N GLY A 79 -12.77 2.54 -9.99
CA GLY A 79 -12.39 2.63 -11.40
C GLY A 79 -10.89 2.88 -11.60
N LYS A 80 -10.42 2.65 -12.83
CA LYS A 80 -8.98 2.62 -13.17
C LYS A 80 -8.29 3.98 -13.15
N ASP A 81 -9.05 5.06 -13.30
CA ASP A 81 -8.51 6.42 -13.37
C ASP A 81 -8.49 7.13 -12.00
N ALA A 82 -8.96 6.45 -10.93
CA ALA A 82 -9.00 7.00 -9.58
C ALA A 82 -7.61 7.09 -8.92
N PHE A 83 -6.66 6.28 -9.36
CA PHE A 83 -5.35 6.16 -8.73
C PHE A 83 -4.25 5.82 -9.74
N THR A 84 -3.01 6.04 -9.32
CA THR A 84 -1.82 5.57 -10.02
C THR A 84 -1.02 4.64 -9.13
N VAL A 85 -0.27 3.72 -9.73
CA VAL A 85 0.63 2.82 -9.01
C VAL A 85 2.02 2.93 -9.57
N SER A 86 2.98 3.14 -8.68
CA SER A 86 4.41 3.14 -9.00
C SER A 86 5.15 2.16 -8.10
N ARG A 87 6.25 1.60 -8.61
CA ARG A 87 7.19 0.85 -7.80
C ARG A 87 8.20 1.83 -7.22
N VAL A 88 8.34 1.82 -5.90
CA VAL A 88 9.37 2.57 -5.20
C VAL A 88 10.46 1.59 -4.83
N GLU A 89 11.62 1.76 -5.45
CA GLU A 89 12.85 1.15 -4.98
C GLU A 89 13.40 2.08 -3.91
N ASN A 90 13.60 1.60 -2.68
CA ASN A 90 14.38 2.36 -1.72
C ASN A 90 15.81 2.49 -2.27
N ALA A 91 16.15 3.64 -2.87
CA ALA A 91 17.41 4.26 -2.49
C ALA A 91 17.17 4.80 -1.08
N ASP A 92 17.98 4.38 -0.11
CA ASP A 92 17.90 4.91 1.25
C ASP A 92 17.74 6.44 1.19
N PRO A 93 16.68 7.03 1.77
CA PRO A 93 16.72 8.46 2.01
C PRO A 93 17.89 8.68 2.96
N ALA A 94 18.95 9.34 2.48
CA ALA A 94 20.06 9.77 3.32
C ALA A 94 19.45 10.40 4.57
N PRO A 95 19.90 10.01 5.78
CA PRO A 95 19.29 10.51 7.01
C PRO A 95 19.37 12.03 6.97
N GLN A 96 18.20 12.66 6.81
CA GLN A 96 18.07 14.11 6.90
C GLN A 96 18.13 14.42 8.39
N PHE A 97 19.34 14.37 8.93
CA PHE A 97 19.63 14.99 10.21
C PHE A 97 19.21 16.44 10.06
N ALA A 98 18.19 16.80 10.85
CA ALA A 98 17.67 18.14 10.96
C ALA A 98 18.82 19.14 10.95
N ALA A 99 18.80 20.07 10.00
CA ALA A 99 19.61 21.27 10.09
C ALA A 99 19.24 21.93 11.42
N SER A 100 20.12 21.75 12.39
CA SER A 100 20.13 22.52 13.63
C SER A 100 20.86 23.82 13.34
N VAL A 101 20.28 24.89 13.88
CA VAL A 101 20.78 26.27 13.99
C VAL A 101 20.53 27.19 12.80
#